data_AF-A0A1Y4F9F2-F1
#
_entry.id   AF-A0A1Y4F9F2-F1
#
_cell.length_a   1.000
_cell.length_b   1.000
_cell.length_c   1.000
_cell.angle_alpha   90.00
_cell.angle_beta   90.00
_cell.angle_gamma   90.00
#
_symmetry.space_group_name_H-M   'P 1'
#
loop_
_entity.id
_entity.type
_entity.pdbx_description
1 polymer ?
#
loop_
_entity_poly.entity_id
_entity_poly.type
_entity_poly.pdbx_seq_one_letter_code
_entity_poly.pdbx_strand_id
1 'polypeptide(L)'
;AWSGMTTRQYKKLKGLKKENLRDNMSDLELVLTMLAEATTTEISKTVKPATFSENQKVAQKGGSIAGNTRKEIEETTGKPVITAQNVNDFRQLVTDIVEDAATIPEHTKEMPGDENKDE
;
A
#
# COMPACT_ATOMS: atom_id res chain seq x y z
N ALA A 1 -10.78 -4.86 13.94
CA ALA A 1 -9.72 -5.09 12.93
C ALA A 1 -8.68 -3.99 13.07
N TRP A 2 -7.41 -4.25 12.75
CA TRP A 2 -6.33 -3.26 12.88
C TRP A 2 -6.59 -1.99 12.05
N SER A 3 -7.24 -2.14 10.90
CA SER A 3 -7.60 -1.04 10.01
C SER A 3 -8.77 -0.16 10.51
N GLY A 4 -9.46 -0.58 11.57
CA GLY A 4 -10.73 0.04 12.00
C GLY A 4 -11.90 -0.22 11.04
N MET A 5 -11.71 -1.01 9.98
CA MET A 5 -12.73 -1.28 8.97
C MET A 5 -13.07 -2.77 8.90
N THR A 6 -14.31 -3.08 8.51
CA THR A 6 -14.66 -4.42 8.03
C THR A 6 -14.01 -4.66 6.66
N THR A 7 -13.83 -5.93 6.29
CA THR A 7 -13.30 -6.30 4.96
C THR A 7 -14.10 -5.69 3.82
N ARG A 8 -15.44 -5.59 3.96
CA ARG A 8 -16.31 -4.98 2.95
C ARG A 8 -16.06 -3.47 2.82
N GLN A 9 -15.93 -2.76 3.94
CA GLN A 9 -15.60 -1.33 3.93
C GLN A 9 -14.23 -1.08 3.31
N TYR A 10 -13.24 -1.92 3.64
CA TYR A 10 -11.88 -1.80 3.11
C TYR A 10 -11.85 -2.03 1.59
N LYS A 11 -12.52 -3.08 1.09
CA LYS A 11 -12.67 -3.31 -0.35
C LYS A 11 -13.36 -2.13 -1.04
N LYS A 12 -14.43 -1.58 -0.43
CA LYS A 12 -15.13 -0.40 -0.96
C LYS A 12 -14.22 0.82 -1.04
N LEU A 13 -13.41 1.08 -0.02
CA LEU A 13 -12.45 2.19 0.00
C LEU A 13 -11.44 2.09 -1.15
N LYS A 14 -10.94 0.87 -1.41
CA LYS A 14 -9.98 0.56 -2.47
C LYS A 14 -10.63 0.40 -3.86
N GLY A 15 -11.95 0.62 -3.99
CA GLY A 15 -12.67 0.45 -5.26
C GLY A 15 -12.84 -0.99 -5.75
N LEU A 16 -12.61 -1.99 -4.88
CA LEU A 16 -12.58 -3.41 -5.25
C LEU A 16 -13.97 -4.06 -5.16
N LYS A 17 -14.30 -4.90 -6.14
CA LYS A 17 -15.51 -5.73 -6.15
C LYS A 17 -15.16 -7.20 -5.89
N LYS A 18 -14.37 -7.79 -6.79
CA LYS A 18 -14.01 -9.23 -6.77
C LYS A 18 -12.53 -9.45 -6.51
N GLU A 19 -11.72 -8.41 -6.65
CA GLU A 19 -10.28 -8.42 -6.54
C GLU A 19 -9.83 -8.78 -5.11
N ASN A 20 -8.62 -9.33 -5.03
CA ASN A 20 -7.97 -9.60 -3.76
C ASN A 20 -7.52 -8.28 -3.12
N LEU A 21 -7.77 -8.14 -1.82
CA LEU A 21 -7.39 -6.94 -1.10
C LEU A 21 -5.87 -6.85 -0.90
N ARG A 22 -5.18 -7.97 -0.64
CA ARG A 22 -3.72 -7.98 -0.40
C ARG A 22 -2.95 -7.48 -1.62
N ASP A 23 -3.39 -7.85 -2.83
CA ASP A 23 -2.76 -7.40 -4.07
C ASP A 23 -2.94 -5.88 -4.29
N ASN A 24 -3.87 -5.24 -3.59
CA ASN A 24 -4.18 -3.82 -3.69
C ASN A 24 -3.84 -3.04 -2.41
N MET A 25 -3.07 -3.64 -1.50
CA MET A 25 -2.52 -2.99 -0.33
C MET A 25 -1.14 -2.40 -0.64
N SER A 26 -0.83 -1.28 -0.01
CA SER A 26 0.53 -0.74 0.08
C SER A 26 1.40 -1.59 1.01
N ASP A 27 2.70 -1.36 0.97
CA ASP A 27 3.68 -2.08 1.79
C ASP A 27 3.38 -1.97 3.29
N LEU A 28 3.03 -0.77 3.77
CA LEU A 28 2.68 -0.57 5.19
C LEU A 28 1.40 -1.33 5.57
N GLU A 29 0.40 -1.37 4.68
CA GLU A 29 -0.83 -2.13 4.91
C GLU A 29 -0.56 -3.65 4.98
N LEU A 30 0.35 -4.15 4.14
CA LEU A 30 0.81 -5.55 4.16
C LEU A 30 1.60 -5.88 5.43
N VAL A 31 2.56 -5.03 5.80
CA VAL A 31 3.38 -5.21 7.02
C VAL A 31 2.52 -5.17 8.28
N LEU A 32 1.54 -4.26 8.37
CA LEU A 32 0.62 -4.20 9.51
C LEU A 32 -0.31 -5.42 9.57
N THR A 33 -0.71 -5.97 8.43
CA THR A 33 -1.44 -7.23 8.37
C THR A 33 -0.59 -8.37 8.92
N MET A 34 0.68 -8.47 8.50
CA MET A 34 1.63 -9.45 9.04
C MET A 34 1.88 -9.26 10.54
N LEU A 35 1.97 -8.01 11.02
CA LEU A 35 2.12 -7.71 12.44
C LEU A 35 0.91 -8.20 13.24
N ALA A 36 -0.32 -8.00 12.74
CA ALA A 36 -1.53 -8.52 13.38
C ALA A 36 -1.53 -10.05 13.44
N GLU A 37 -1.11 -10.72 12.37
CA GLU A 37 -1.00 -12.19 12.29
C GLU A 37 0.05 -12.73 13.29
N ALA A 38 1.26 -12.15 13.27
CA ALA A 38 2.37 -12.54 14.13
C ALA A 38 2.03 -12.33 15.61
N THR A 39 1.52 -11.15 15.98
CA THR A 39 1.18 -10.85 17.38
C THR A 39 0.03 -11.71 17.89
N THR A 40 -1.00 -11.96 17.07
CA THR A 40 -2.08 -12.91 17.42
C THR A 40 -1.51 -14.30 17.69
N THR A 41 -0.57 -14.75 16.85
CA THR A 41 0.07 -16.06 16.99
C THR A 41 0.89 -16.16 18.27
N GLU A 42 1.73 -15.16 18.57
CA GLU A 42 2.55 -15.15 19.78
C GLU A 42 1.70 -15.05 21.06
N ILE A 43 0.64 -14.26 21.05
CA ILE A 43 -0.32 -14.21 22.16
C ILE A 43 -1.02 -15.56 22.33
N SER A 44 -1.43 -16.20 21.24
CA SER A 44 -2.09 -17.51 21.29
C SER A 44 -1.19 -18.59 21.89
N LYS A 45 0.09 -18.64 21.51
CA LYS A 45 1.08 -19.58 22.08
C LYS A 45 1.25 -19.40 23.59
N THR A 46 1.14 -18.16 24.08
CA THR A 46 1.30 -17.81 25.49
C THR A 46 0.03 -18.09 26.30
N VAL A 47 -1.11 -17.59 25.83
CA VAL A 47 -2.40 -17.66 26.54
C VAL A 47 -3.03 -19.04 26.41
N LYS A 48 -2.77 -19.77 25.32
CA LYS A 48 -3.34 -21.09 25.00
C LYS A 48 -4.87 -21.11 25.14
N PRO A 49 -5.60 -20.25 24.40
CA PRO A 49 -7.06 -20.16 24.48
C PRO A 49 -7.70 -21.50 24.09
N ALA A 50 -8.66 -21.97 24.89
CA ALA A 50 -9.34 -23.25 24.68
C ALA A 50 -10.69 -23.08 23.99
N THR A 51 -11.37 -21.95 24.23
CA THR A 51 -12.72 -21.71 23.68
C THR A 51 -12.69 -20.75 22.49
N PHE A 52 -13.77 -20.75 21.70
CA PHE A 52 -13.95 -19.78 20.62
C PHE A 52 -13.92 -18.33 21.14
N SER A 53 -14.56 -18.05 22.28
CA SER A 53 -14.58 -16.70 22.88
C SER A 53 -13.19 -16.23 23.28
N GLU A 54 -12.36 -17.11 23.83
CA GLU A 54 -10.97 -16.79 24.18
C GLU A 54 -10.12 -16.55 22.93
N ASN A 55 -10.27 -17.40 21.90
CA ASN A 55 -9.61 -17.21 20.62
C ASN A 55 -9.98 -15.87 19.97
N GLN A 56 -11.26 -15.49 20.05
CA GLN A 56 -11.74 -14.19 19.57
C GLN A 56 -11.06 -13.03 20.32
N LYS A 57 -10.91 -13.12 21.65
CA LYS A 57 -10.20 -12.11 22.45
C LYS A 57 -8.73 -12.02 22.06
N VAL A 58 -8.06 -13.15 21.81
CA VAL A 58 -6.67 -13.19 21.34
C VAL A 58 -6.51 -12.52 19.98
N ALA A 59 -7.38 -12.82 19.03
CA ALA A 59 -7.40 -12.18 17.71
C ALA A 59 -7.66 -10.66 17.79
N GLN A 60 -8.56 -10.24 18.69
CA GLN A 60 -8.79 -8.82 18.96
C GLN A 60 -7.53 -8.13 19.50
N LYS A 61 -6.82 -8.76 20.46
CA LYS A 61 -5.58 -8.21 21.02
C LYS A 61 -4.48 -8.05 19.97
N GLY A 62 -4.22 -9.08 19.16
CA GLY A 62 -3.22 -8.96 18.08
C GLY A 62 -3.60 -7.89 17.05
N GLY A 63 -4.88 -7.82 16.68
CA GLY A 63 -5.40 -6.74 15.84
C GLY A 63 -5.27 -5.34 16.46
N SER A 64 -5.45 -5.22 17.78
CA SER A 64 -5.28 -3.94 18.50
C SER A 64 -3.83 -3.48 18.52
N ILE A 65 -2.86 -4.40 18.65
CA ILE A 65 -1.42 -4.05 18.60
C ILE A 65 -1.10 -3.43 17.24
N ALA A 66 -1.44 -4.12 16.14
CA ALA A 66 -1.22 -3.57 14.80
C ALA A 66 -2.00 -2.26 14.56
N GLY A 67 -3.22 -2.14 15.09
CA GLY A 67 -4.01 -0.91 15.00
C GLY A 67 -3.38 0.27 15.75
N ASN A 68 -2.72 0.03 16.88
CA ASN A 68 -1.99 1.05 17.62
C ASN A 68 -0.71 1.45 16.87
N THR A 69 0.06 0.49 16.37
CA THR A 69 1.24 0.75 15.53
C THR A 69 0.88 1.59 14.30
N ARG A 70 -0.25 1.27 13.65
CA ARG A 70 -0.76 2.10 12.54
C ARG A 70 -0.95 3.55 12.98
N LYS A 71 -1.66 3.79 14.09
CA LYS A 71 -1.94 5.15 14.57
C LYS A 71 -0.65 5.90 14.90
N GLU A 72 0.31 5.24 15.54
CA GLU A 72 1.60 5.83 15.87
C GLU A 72 2.37 6.26 14.61
N ILE A 73 2.33 5.45 13.53
CA ILE A 73 2.90 5.82 12.23
C ILE A 73 2.16 7.03 11.64
N GLU A 74 0.83 7.04 11.67
CA GLU A 74 0.02 8.14 11.14
C GLU A 74 0.27 9.45 11.90
N GLU A 75 0.36 9.40 13.24
CA GLU A 75 0.67 10.53 14.10
C GLU A 75 2.09 11.06 13.86
N THR A 76 3.07 10.18 13.69
CA THR A 76 4.48 10.56 13.49
C THR A 76 4.72 11.15 12.10
N THR A 77 4.08 10.58 11.06
CA THR A 77 4.33 10.98 9.67
C THR A 77 3.37 12.05 9.16
N GLY A 78 2.24 12.26 9.85
CA GLY A 78 1.15 13.13 9.40
C GLY A 78 0.40 12.61 8.16
N LYS A 79 0.66 11.36 7.74
CA LYS A 79 0.09 10.74 6.54
C LYS A 79 -0.76 9.51 6.92
N PRO A 80 -1.91 9.30 6.27
CA PRO A 80 -2.69 8.07 6.49
C PRO A 80 -1.93 6.86 5.96
N VAL A 81 -1.93 5.77 6.72
CA VAL A 81 -1.35 4.49 6.26
C VAL A 81 -2.29 3.78 5.31
N ILE A 82 -3.60 3.89 5.55
CA ILE A 82 -4.63 3.31 4.69
C ILE A 82 -5.08 4.37 3.70
N THR A 83 -4.89 4.10 2.41
CA THR A 83 -5.30 4.98 1.32
C THR A 83 -6.28 4.27 0.38
N ALA A 84 -7.01 5.05 -0.42
CA ALA A 84 -7.86 4.52 -1.49
C ALA A 84 -7.05 3.99 -2.69
N GLN A 85 -5.72 4.19 -2.69
CA GLN A 85 -4.85 3.79 -3.79
C GLN A 85 -4.89 2.28 -4.00
N ASN A 86 -5.00 1.86 -5.25
CA ASN A 86 -5.03 0.48 -5.69
C ASN A 86 -4.08 0.26 -6.89
N VAL A 87 -3.92 -0.98 -7.34
CA VAL A 87 -2.97 -1.32 -8.41
C VAL A 87 -3.30 -0.65 -9.74
N ASN A 88 -4.58 -0.39 -10.03
CA ASN A 88 -4.96 0.27 -11.28
C ASN A 88 -4.51 1.73 -11.30
N ASP A 89 -4.47 2.41 -10.15
CA ASP A 89 -3.99 3.79 -10.06
C ASP A 89 -2.50 3.85 -10.45
N PHE A 90 -1.69 2.88 -9.99
CA PHE A 90 -0.30 2.77 -10.40
C PHE A 90 -0.14 2.48 -11.89
N ARG A 91 -0.96 1.57 -12.43
CA ARG A 91 -0.93 1.24 -13.87
C ARG A 91 -1.27 2.46 -14.73
N GLN A 92 -2.28 3.23 -14.34
CA GLN A 92 -2.66 4.43 -15.08
C GLN A 92 -1.52 5.45 -15.09
N LEU A 93 -0.89 5.71 -13.94
CA LEU A 93 0.26 6.61 -13.85
C LEU A 93 1.42 6.20 -14.78
N VAL A 94 1.72 4.90 -14.87
CA VAL A 94 2.77 4.41 -15.77
C VAL A 94 2.39 4.63 -17.24
N THR A 95 1.14 4.34 -17.61
CA THR A 95 0.63 4.57 -18.96
C THR A 95 0.72 6.05 -19.33
N ASP A 96 0.24 6.94 -18.47
CA ASP A 96 0.23 8.39 -18.69
C ASP A 96 1.65 8.93 -18.91
N ILE A 97 2.63 8.49 -18.10
CA ILE A 97 4.04 8.91 -18.26
C ILE A 97 4.63 8.44 -19.59
N VAL A 98 4.31 7.23 -20.04
CA VAL A 98 4.81 6.70 -21.33
C VAL A 98 4.18 7.46 -22.50
N GLU A 99 2.88 7.75 -22.43
CA GLU A 99 2.19 8.56 -23.43
C GLU A 99 2.75 9.99 -23.49
N ASP A 100 2.93 10.65 -22.35
CA ASP A 100 3.52 11.99 -22.26
C ASP A 100 4.93 12.00 -22.87
N ALA A 101 5.78 11.04 -22.50
CA ALA A 101 7.14 10.94 -23.03
C ALA A 101 7.18 10.75 -24.56
N ALA A 102 6.21 10.05 -25.14
CA ALA A 102 6.09 9.88 -26.59
C ALA A 102 5.65 11.17 -27.31
N THR A 103 5.06 12.13 -26.58
CA THR A 103 4.63 13.43 -27.14
C THR A 103 5.66 14.55 -26.97
N ILE A 104 6.79 14.30 -26.29
CA ILE A 104 7.87 15.28 -26.15
C ILE A 104 8.57 15.41 -27.52
N PRO A 105 8.58 16.61 -28.16
CA PRO A 105 9.32 16.81 -29.39
C PRO A 105 10.81 16.59 -29.13
N GLU A 106 11.46 15.75 -29.95
CA GLU A 106 12.92 15.66 -29.96
C GLU A 106 13.49 17.04 -30.31
N HIS A 107 14.06 17.72 -29.32
CA HIS A 107 14.85 18.92 -29.58
C HIS A 107 16.24 18.47 -30.02
N THR A 108 16.35 18.03 -31.26
CA THR A 108 17.64 17.79 -31.91
C THR A 108 18.35 19.14 -32.01
N LYS A 109 19.35 19.37 -31.15
CA LYS A 109 20.31 20.44 -31.38
C LYS A 109 21.07 20.08 -32.65
N GLU A 110 20.65 20.64 -33.78
CA GLU A 110 21.53 20.74 -34.94
C GLU A 110 22.78 21.52 -34.50
N MET A 111 23.91 20.83 -34.40
CA MET A 111 25.20 21.49 -34.31
C MET A 111 25.47 22.13 -35.68
N PRO A 112 25.78 23.44 -35.76
CA PRO A 112 26.04 24.08 -37.05
C PRO A 112 27.28 23.42 -37.67
N GLY A 113 27.12 23.02 -38.93
CA GLY A 113 28.16 22.37 -39.72
C GLY A 113 29.42 23.23 -39.79
N ASP A 114 30.56 22.56 -39.62
CA ASP A 114 31.90 23.11 -39.83
C ASP A 114 32.10 23.29 -41.35
N GLU A 115 31.60 24.39 -41.90
CA GLU A 115 32.03 24.91 -43.20
C GLU A 115 33.39 25.58 -43.03
N ASN A 116 34.46 24.79 -43.02
CA ASN A 116 35.79 25.32 -43.36
C ASN A 116 35.99 25.21 -44.87
N LYS A 117 35.69 26.32 -45.54
CA LYS A 117 36.14 26.66 -46.89
C LYS A 117 37.54 27.27 -46.82
N ASP A 118 38.38 26.76 -47.71
CA ASP A 118 39.46 27.47 -48.41
C ASP A 118 40.66 27.99 -47.59
N GLU A 119 41.80 27.29 -47.72
CA GLU A 119 43.11 27.85 -48.12
C GLU A 119 44.04 26.78 -48.71
#